data_AF-A0A858BTQ2-F1
#
_entry.id   AF-A0A858BTQ2-F1
#
_cell.length_a   1.000
_cell.length_b   1.000
_cell.length_c   1.000
_cell.angle_alpha   90.00
_cell.angle_beta   90.00
_cell.angle_gamma   90.00
#
_symmetry.space_group_name_H-M   'P 1'
#
loop_
_entity.id
_entity.type
_entity.pdbx_description
1 polymer ?
#
loop_
_entity_poly.entity_id
_entity_poly.type
_entity_poly.pdbx_seq_one_letter_code
_entity_poly.pdbx_strand_id
1 'polypeptide(L)' 'MVRLRTVEQAWKEIKSADANTSVTRHYIRSLVNESKIPIKKSGTKVLINMETLEKYLSQEGDDYGKA' A
#
# COMPACT_ATOMS: atom_id res chain seq x y z
N MET A 1 5.90 -9.94 -11.18
CA MET A 1 5.23 -11.05 -10.44
C MET A 1 4.39 -10.42 -9.35
N VAL A 2 3.12 -10.80 -9.22
CA VAL A 2 2.19 -10.10 -8.31
C VAL A 2 2.54 -10.38 -6.85
N ARG A 3 2.91 -9.33 -6.11
CA ARG A 3 3.26 -9.40 -4.68
C ARG A 3 2.12 -8.88 -3.83
N LEU A 4 1.25 -9.78 -3.36
CA LEU A 4 0.16 -9.45 -2.43
C LEU A 4 0.60 -9.59 -0.98
N ARG A 5 0.39 -8.53 -0.19
CA ARG A 5 0.72 -8.47 1.24
C ARG A 5 -0.42 -7.88 2.04
N THR A 6 -0.54 -8.29 3.31
CA THR A 6 -1.42 -7.57 4.22
C THR A 6 -0.84 -6.19 4.55
N VAL A 7 -1.66 -5.27 5.06
CA VAL A 7 -1.19 -3.94 5.52
C VAL A 7 0.04 -4.05 6.44
N GLU A 8 0.01 -4.99 7.39
CA GLU A 8 1.11 -5.19 8.33
C GLU A 8 2.39 -5.69 7.66
N GLN A 9 2.24 -6.62 6.71
CA GLN A 9 3.38 -7.15 5.96
C GLN A 9 3.94 -6.12 4.99
N ALA A 10 3.09 -5.36 4.31
CA ALA A 10 3.48 -4.28 3.41
C ALA A 10 4.32 -3.22 4.13
N TRP A 11 3.87 -2.79 5.31
CA TRP A 11 4.63 -1.87 6.15
C TRP A 11 5.99 -2.45 6.57
N LYS A 12 6.04 -3.71 6.98
CA LYS A 12 7.30 -4.38 7.35
C LYS A 12 8.25 -4.45 6.15
N GLU A 13 7.74 -4.84 4.99
CA GLU A 13 8.53 -4.98 3.76
C GLU A 13 9.11 -3.63 3.32
N ILE A 14 8.30 -2.56 3.33
CA ILE A 14 8.76 -1.18 3.06
C ILE A 14 9.83 -0.75 4.07
N LYS A 15 9.58 -0.96 5.36
CA LYS A 15 10.54 -0.57 6.41
C LYS A 15 11.85 -1.37 6.36
N SER A 16 11.79 -2.62 5.90
CA SER A 16 12.97 -3.45 5.68
C SER A 16 13.73 -3.05 4.41
N ALA A 17 13.03 -2.60 3.37
CA ALA A 17 13.64 -2.11 2.13
C ALA A 17 14.26 -0.72 2.32
N ASP A 18 13.59 0.17 3.05
CA ASP A 18 14.08 1.49 3.44
C ASP A 18 13.73 1.81 4.90
N ALA A 19 14.76 1.77 5.74
CA ALA A 19 14.62 2.04 7.17
C ALA A 19 14.27 3.51 7.49
N ASN A 20 14.55 4.44 6.58
CA ASN A 20 14.31 5.87 6.75
C ASN A 20 13.00 6.34 6.13
N THR A 21 12.17 5.43 5.64
CA THR A 21 10.86 5.75 5.08
C THR A 21 9.91 6.28 6.18
N SER A 22 9.27 7.43 5.89
CA SER A 22 8.26 8.05 6.77
C SER A 22 6.86 7.39 6.69
N VAL A 23 6.72 6.31 5.91
CA VAL A 23 5.46 5.57 5.76
C VAL A 23 5.14 4.80 7.03
N THR A 24 4.03 5.16 7.66
CA THR A 24 3.50 4.44 8.82
C THR A 24 2.44 3.43 8.42
N ARG A 25 2.19 2.44 9.28
CA ARG A 25 1.05 1.52 9.12
C ARG A 25 -0.29 2.26 9.03
N HIS A 26 -0.42 3.39 9.73
CA HIS A 26 -1.63 4.21 9.69
C HIS A 26 -1.82 4.87 8.32
N TYR A 27 -0.73 5.39 7.73
CA TYR A 27 -0.78 5.96 6.38
C TYR A 27 -1.26 4.93 5.35
N ILE A 28 -0.70 3.71 5.36
CA ILE A 28 -1.15 2.64 4.46
C ILE A 28 -2.64 2.30 4.67
N ARG A 29 -3.12 2.29 5.92
CA ARG A 29 -4.56 2.11 6.22
C ARG A 29 -5.42 3.24 5.67
N SER A 30 -4.96 4.49 5.76
CA SER A 30 -5.67 5.63 5.18
C SER A 30 -5.77 5.48 3.65
N LEU A 31 -4.70 5.09 2.96
CA LEU A 31 -4.72 4.84 1.51
C LEU A 31 -5.73 3.76 1.11
N VAL A 32 -5.85 2.71 1.92
CA VAL A 32 -6.85 1.64 1.74
C VAL A 32 -8.27 2.17 1.92
N ASN A 33 -8.50 2.98 2.95
CA ASN A 33 -9.83 3.54 3.26
C ASN A 33 -10.26 4.59 2.24
N GLU A 34 -9.32 5.41 1.77
CA GLU A 34 -9.51 6.41 0.71
C GLU A 34 -9.56 5.76 -0.69
N SER A 35 -9.35 4.43 -0.78
CA SER A 35 -9.36 3.66 -2.02
C SER A 35 -8.39 4.18 -3.10
N LYS A 36 -7.29 4.83 -2.69
CA LYS A 36 -6.25 5.38 -3.59
C LYS A 36 -5.37 4.32 -4.23
N ILE A 37 -5.40 3.10 -3.70
CA ILE A 37 -4.59 1.97 -4.17
C ILE A 37 -5.52 0.78 -4.35
N PRO A 38 -5.35 -0.03 -5.42
CA PRO A 38 -6.13 -1.23 -5.61
C PRO A 38 -5.89 -2.24 -4.49
N ILE A 39 -6.98 -2.62 -3.83
CA ILE A 39 -6.98 -3.61 -2.75
C ILE A 39 -7.78 -4.83 -3.17
N LYS A 40 -7.37 -5.99 -2.67
CA LYS A 40 -8.14 -7.23 -2.75
C LYS A 40 -8.55 -7.66 -1.34
N LYS A 41 -9.84 -7.83 -1.12
CA LYS A 41 -10.34 -8.35 0.16
C LYS A 41 -10.37 -9.87 0.11
N SER A 42 -9.91 -10.50 1.19
CA SER A 42 -9.98 -11.94 1.41
C SER A 42 -10.57 -12.17 2.80
N GLY A 43 -11.90 -12.30 2.85
CA GLY A 43 -12.64 -12.30 4.11
C GLY A 43 -12.45 -10.97 4.86
N THR A 44 -11.92 -11.04 6.08
CA THR A 44 -11.62 -9.88 6.93
C THR A 44 -10.28 -9.21 6.62
N LYS A 45 -9.41 -9.87 5.83
CA LYS A 45 -8.07 -9.37 5.52
C LYS A 45 -8.08 -8.54 4.24
N VAL A 46 -7.35 -7.42 4.29
CA VAL A 46 -7.05 -6.60 3.11
C VAL A 46 -5.67 -6.98 2.58
N LEU A 47 -5.62 -7.33 1.31
CA LEU A 47 -4.42 -7.63 0.55
C LEU A 47 -4.12 -6.45 -0.38
N ILE A 48 -2.91 -5.91 -0.27
CA ILE A 48 -2.40 -4.80 -1.06
C ILE A 48 -1.37 -5.36 -2.04
N ASN A 49 -1.38 -4.86 -3.27
CA ASN A 49 -0.31 -5.14 -4.22
C ASN A 49 0.89 -4.22 -3.96
N MET A 50 2.03 -4.81 -3.59
CA MET A 50 3.26 -4.06 -3.30
C MET A 50 3.76 -3.28 -4.50
N GLU A 51 3.65 -3.84 -5.71
CA GLU A 51 4.13 -3.18 -6.94
C GLU A 51 3.35 -1.89 -7.21
N THR A 52 2.05 -1.88 -6.93
CA THR A 52 1.21 -0.68 -7.05
C THR A 52 1.45 0.30 -5.91
N LEU A 53 1.70 -0.19 -4.69
CA LEU A 53 2.02 0.66 -3.54
C LEU A 53 3.37 1.37 -3.71
N GLU A 54 4.41 0.65 -4.12
CA GLU A 54 5.75 1.20 -4.42
C GLU A 54 5.67 2.23 -5.55
N LYS A 55 4.91 1.93 -6.61
CA LYS A 55 4.65 2.87 -7.70
C LYS A 55 3.92 4.13 -7.21
N TYR A 56 2.90 3.98 -6.36
CA TYR A 56 2.17 5.10 -5.77
C TYR A 56 3.02 5.94 -4.80
N LEU A 57 4.00 5.34 -4.11
CA LEU A 57 4.92 6.07 -3.24
C LEU A 57 6.04 6.76 -4.04
N SER A 58 6.41 6.21 -5.20
CA SER A 58 7.48 6.74 -6.05
C SER A 58 7.00 7.80 -7.04
N GLN A 59 5.75 7.70 -7.51
CA GLN A 59 5.06 8.79 -8.20
C GLN A 59 4.38 9.64 -7.13
N GLU A 60 4.74 10.92 -7.01
CA GLU A 60 3.99 11.87 -6.17
C GLU A 60 2.51 11.91 -6.59
N GLY A 61 1.68 11.06 -5.96
CA GLY A 61 0.23 11.12 -5.98
C GLY A 61 -0.42 11.26 -7.35
N ASP A 62 -0.22 10.33 -8.29
CA ASP A 62 -1.14 10.24 -9.43
C ASP A 62 -2.46 9.63 -8.94
N ASP A 63 -3.49 10.49 -8.90
CA ASP A 63 -4.85 10.23 -8.48
C ASP A 63 -5.49 9.00 -9.16
N TYR A 64 -5.32 7.81 -8.57
CA TYR A 64 -6.07 6.59 -8.91
C TYR A 64 -7.51 6.63 -8.35
N GLY A 65 -8.18 7.76 -8.53
CA GLY A 65 -9.52 8.04 -8.02
C GLY A 65 -10.22 9.15 -8.79
N LYS A 66 -10.06 9.21 -10.12
CA LYS A 66 -11.05 9.93 -10.95
C LYS A 66 -12.25 9.02 -11.15
N ALA A 67 -13.38 9.44 -10.57
CA ALA A 67 -14.72 8.99 -10.92
C ALA A 67 -15.02 9.25 -12.40
#